data_AF-A0A7G3ZKC8-F1
#
_entry.id   AF-A0A7G3ZKC8-F1
#
_cell.length_a   1.000
_cell.length_b   1.000
_cell.length_c   1.000
_cell.angle_alpha   90.00
_cell.angle_beta   90.00
_cell.angle_gamma   90.00
#
_symmetry.space_group_name_H-M   'P 1'
#
loop_
_entity.id
_entity.type
_entity.pdbx_description
1 polymer ?
#
loop_
_entity_poly.entity_id
_entity_poly.type
_entity_poly.pdbx_seq_one_letter_code
_entity_poly.pdbx_strand_id
1 'polypeptide(L)'
;MISAIVCLRESPMGIGKMARATIVPSRLMPAKPKVNCKPVVWSGGPSRSYSTFNAHSATSSSTEERKSGKRLTIWPKVKAFTTFTASGTLVIGAAGLSVVVIYLILSELFSPSGDTQIFNRSVSLIEKDEIARALLQCNDTEDSKERLKAYGEIFTSDKWTRNRPIVSTKKIDKNGKAHYFMRFHVESRKKRGLVHIEAVESDKNYQPDFKSMYLDVAGEQRYYLIKPQLGTVAKPKGFLGVNWGPKRN
;
A
#
# COMPACT_ATOMS: atom_id res chain seq x y z
N MET A 1 -21.23 38.80 -4.95
CA MET A 1 -20.03 39.29 -5.65
C MET A 1 -19.44 38.13 -6.44
N ILE A 2 -19.64 38.12 -7.76
CA ILE A 2 -19.15 37.04 -8.63
C ILE A 2 -17.85 37.53 -9.24
N SER A 3 -16.74 36.87 -8.92
CA SER A 3 -15.42 37.18 -9.45
C SER A 3 -15.21 36.37 -10.73
N ALA A 4 -15.06 37.06 -11.86
CA ALA A 4 -14.75 36.44 -13.14
C ALA A 4 -13.23 36.48 -13.37
N ILE A 5 -12.64 35.30 -13.63
CA ILE A 5 -11.23 35.17 -13.98
C ILE A 5 -11.10 35.36 -15.50
N VAL A 6 -10.48 36.46 -15.90
CA VAL A 6 -10.11 36.77 -17.28
C VAL A 6 -8.77 36.10 -17.58
N CYS A 7 -8.73 35.12 -18.48
CA CYS A 7 -7.49 34.63 -19.07
C CYS A 7 -7.23 35.39 -20.38
N LEU A 8 -6.28 36.32 -20.36
CA LEU A 8 -5.73 36.91 -21.57
C LEU A 8 -4.70 35.94 -22.16
N ARG A 9 -4.97 35.46 -23.38
CA ARG A 9 -4.02 34.73 -24.21
C ARG A 9 -3.72 35.60 -25.42
N GLU A 10 -2.55 36.24 -25.42
CA GLU A 10 -2.01 36.87 -26.62
C GLU A 10 -1.61 35.80 -27.64
N SER A 11 -1.96 36.04 -28.90
CA SER A 11 -1.43 35.32 -30.05
C SER A 11 -1.17 36.35 -31.16
N PRO A 12 -0.05 36.24 -31.89
CA PRO A 12 0.31 37.25 -32.87
C PRO A 12 -0.37 37.01 -34.22
N MET A 13 -0.72 38.14 -34.85
CA MET A 13 -0.89 38.45 -36.27
C MET A 13 -1.43 37.37 -37.22
N GLY A 14 -2.64 37.62 -37.72
CA GLY A 14 -3.18 36.97 -38.92
C GLY A 14 -4.40 37.74 -39.44
N ILE A 15 -4.25 38.31 -40.63
CA ILE A 15 -5.17 39.20 -41.34
C ILE A 15 -6.55 38.56 -41.58
N GLY A 16 -7.59 39.33 -41.28
CA GLY A 16 -8.86 39.34 -42.01
C GLY A 16 -9.72 38.08 -41.97
N LYS A 17 -10.74 38.06 -41.10
CA LYS A 17 -12.08 37.56 -41.39
C LYS A 17 -13.06 37.98 -40.30
N MET A 18 -14.20 38.52 -40.72
CA MET A 18 -15.29 38.98 -39.86
C MET A 18 -15.71 37.90 -38.86
N ALA A 19 -15.81 38.30 -37.60
CA ALA A 19 -16.30 37.49 -36.50
C ALA A 19 -17.79 37.20 -36.68
N ARG A 20 -18.13 35.92 -36.90
CA ARG A 20 -19.50 35.42 -36.75
C ARG A 20 -19.62 34.80 -35.37
N ALA A 21 -20.14 35.58 -34.42
CA ALA A 21 -20.43 35.11 -33.07
C ALA A 21 -21.50 34.02 -33.14
N THR A 22 -21.09 32.77 -32.96
CA THR A 22 -22.00 31.64 -32.85
C THR A 22 -22.29 31.44 -31.37
N ILE A 23 -23.47 31.87 -30.93
CA ILE A 23 -23.97 31.67 -29.57
C ILE A 23 -24.23 30.16 -29.44
N VAL A 24 -23.34 29.46 -28.73
CA VAL A 24 -23.56 28.06 -28.35
C VAL A 24 -24.55 28.05 -27.17
N PRO A 25 -25.71 27.39 -27.29
CA PRO A 25 -26.64 27.28 -26.19
C PRO A 25 -26.02 26.46 -25.05
N SER A 26 -25.95 27.07 -23.88
CA SER A 26 -25.55 26.46 -22.61
C SER A 26 -26.40 25.23 -22.37
N ARG A 27 -25.81 24.04 -22.56
CA ARG A 27 -26.45 22.77 -22.26
C ARG A 27 -26.75 22.73 -20.76
N LEU A 28 -28.04 22.81 -20.42
CA LEU A 28 -28.53 22.69 -19.04
C LEU A 28 -27.90 21.45 -18.40
N MET A 29 -27.21 21.66 -17.29
CA MET A 29 -26.76 20.59 -16.41
C MET A 29 -28.00 19.85 -15.88
N PRO A 30 -28.05 18.50 -15.93
CA PRO A 30 -29.09 17.77 -15.25
C PRO A 30 -28.99 18.02 -13.74
N ALA A 31 -30.11 18.38 -13.13
CA ALA A 31 -30.22 18.58 -11.69
C ALA A 31 -29.71 17.34 -10.95
N LYS A 32 -28.88 17.56 -9.92
CA LYS A 32 -28.42 16.50 -9.02
C LYS A 32 -29.65 15.83 -8.38
N PRO A 33 -29.77 14.49 -8.42
CA PRO A 33 -30.83 13.82 -7.67
C PRO A 33 -30.63 14.11 -6.18
N LYS A 34 -31.66 14.69 -5.54
CA LYS A 34 -31.75 14.75 -4.09
C LYS A 34 -31.86 13.32 -3.58
N VAL A 35 -30.75 12.76 -3.11
CA VAL A 35 -30.76 11.51 -2.35
C VAL A 35 -31.43 11.82 -1.01
N ASN A 36 -32.68 11.38 -0.89
CA ASN A 36 -33.44 11.44 0.35
C ASN A 36 -32.90 10.36 1.28
N CYS A 37 -31.85 10.67 2.03
CA CYS A 37 -31.37 9.84 3.11
C CYS A 37 -32.39 9.91 4.26
N LYS A 38 -33.41 9.04 4.24
CA LYS A 38 -34.14 8.75 5.46
C LYS A 38 -33.17 8.02 6.40
N PRO A 39 -33.02 8.43 7.67
CA PRO A 39 -32.27 7.63 8.63
C PRO A 39 -32.95 6.26 8.70
N VAL A 40 -32.17 5.21 8.46
CA VAL A 40 -32.56 3.85 8.85
C VAL A 40 -32.59 3.87 10.37
N VAL A 41 -33.77 4.13 10.92
CA VAL A 41 -34.09 3.85 12.31
C VAL A 41 -34.02 2.33 12.42
N TRP A 42 -32.92 1.84 12.98
CA TRP A 42 -32.87 0.50 13.53
C TRP A 42 -33.91 0.46 14.64
N SER A 43 -35.08 -0.12 14.34
CA SER A 43 -35.98 -0.61 15.36
C SER A 43 -35.20 -1.60 16.20
N GLY A 44 -34.79 -1.16 17.39
CA GLY A 44 -34.18 -2.01 18.40
C GLY A 44 -35.09 -3.20 18.62
N GLY A 45 -34.66 -4.37 18.12
CA GLY A 45 -35.21 -5.64 18.56
C GLY A 45 -35.08 -5.71 20.08
N PRO A 46 -36.01 -6.37 20.77
CA PRO A 46 -36.00 -6.41 22.23
C PRO A 46 -34.65 -6.92 22.69
N SER A 47 -33.93 -6.08 23.41
CA SER A 47 -32.81 -6.49 24.25
C SER A 47 -33.36 -7.49 25.25
N ARG A 48 -33.24 -8.78 24.93
CA ARG A 48 -33.33 -9.83 25.94
C ARG A 48 -32.11 -9.64 26.83
N SER A 49 -32.28 -8.82 27.86
CA SER A 49 -31.41 -8.82 29.03
C SER A 49 -31.49 -10.22 29.64
N TYR A 50 -30.55 -11.08 29.26
CA TYR A 50 -30.29 -12.30 30.01
C TYR A 50 -29.55 -11.89 31.29
N SER A 51 -30.32 -11.54 32.31
CA SER A 51 -29.82 -11.46 33.68
C SER A 51 -29.41 -12.86 34.12
N THR A 52 -28.11 -13.14 34.15
CA THR A 52 -27.56 -14.29 34.87
C THR A 52 -27.51 -13.95 36.35
N PHE A 53 -28.68 -13.88 36.99
CA PHE A 53 -28.78 -13.94 38.45
C PHE A 53 -29.97 -14.84 38.83
N ASN A 54 -29.92 -16.09 38.39
CA ASN A 54 -30.68 -17.15 39.05
C ASN A 54 -29.89 -17.57 40.31
N ALA A 55 -30.00 -16.77 41.36
CA ALA A 55 -29.84 -17.30 42.70
C ALA A 55 -31.02 -18.24 42.92
N HIS A 56 -30.78 -19.56 42.87
CA HIS A 56 -31.72 -20.53 43.42
C HIS A 56 -31.84 -20.24 44.92
N SER A 57 -32.78 -19.38 45.29
CA SER A 57 -33.30 -19.30 46.64
C SER A 57 -34.08 -20.58 46.90
N ALA A 58 -33.38 -21.58 47.42
CA ALA A 58 -34.01 -22.74 48.03
C ALA A 58 -34.75 -22.25 49.30
N THR A 59 -36.01 -21.87 49.14
CA THR A 59 -36.95 -21.74 50.25
C THR A 59 -37.21 -23.15 50.78
N SER A 60 -36.43 -23.57 51.77
CA SER A 60 -36.71 -24.73 52.60
C SER A 60 -37.30 -24.25 53.92
N SER A 61 -38.61 -24.02 53.95
CA SER A 61 -39.38 -23.99 55.19
C SER A 61 -40.38 -25.14 55.14
N SER A 62 -39.98 -26.28 55.69
CA SER A 62 -40.91 -27.33 56.07
C SER A 62 -40.66 -27.67 57.53
N THR A 63 -41.67 -27.39 58.33
CA THR A 63 -41.94 -27.93 59.66
C THR A 63 -41.63 -29.42 59.72
N GLU A 64 -41.00 -29.81 60.84
CA GLU A 64 -40.89 -31.17 61.41
C GLU A 64 -39.95 -32.19 60.74
N GLU A 65 -38.90 -32.50 61.53
CA GLU A 65 -38.26 -33.79 61.75
C GLU A 65 -38.06 -34.77 60.57
N ARG A 66 -36.77 -34.98 60.22
CA ARG A 66 -36.13 -36.32 60.32
C ARG A 66 -34.64 -36.25 60.02
N LYS A 67 -33.87 -36.90 60.91
CA LYS A 67 -32.44 -37.21 60.80
C LYS A 67 -32.10 -37.80 59.42
N SER A 68 -31.21 -37.15 58.67
CA SER A 68 -30.40 -37.84 57.66
C SER A 68 -29.16 -37.01 57.28
N GLY A 69 -28.00 -37.55 57.64
CA GLY A 69 -26.66 -37.34 57.07
C GLY A 69 -26.29 -35.95 56.53
N LYS A 70 -25.53 -35.20 57.33
CA LYS A 70 -24.64 -34.15 56.83
C LYS A 70 -23.64 -34.77 55.83
N ARG A 71 -23.94 -34.75 54.52
CA ARG A 71 -22.96 -34.98 53.45
C ARG A 71 -22.98 -33.83 52.44
N LEU A 72 -22.13 -32.85 52.76
CA LEU A 72 -21.31 -32.03 51.86
C LEU A 72 -22.03 -31.12 50.83
N THR A 73 -22.29 -29.90 51.28
CA THR A 73 -22.49 -28.60 50.57
C THR A 73 -21.34 -28.21 49.59
N ILE A 74 -20.51 -29.16 49.19
CA ILE A 74 -19.31 -28.93 48.34
C ILE A 74 -19.67 -29.04 46.85
N TRP A 75 -20.67 -29.85 46.49
CA TRP A 75 -21.03 -30.14 45.09
C TRP A 75 -21.53 -28.94 44.27
N PRO A 76 -22.36 -28.01 44.79
CA PRO A 76 -22.81 -26.84 44.01
C PRO A 76 -21.66 -25.85 43.75
N LYS A 77 -20.74 -25.71 44.71
CA LYS A 77 -19.55 -24.85 44.58
C LYS A 77 -18.59 -25.38 43.53
N VAL A 78 -18.41 -26.71 43.47
CA VAL A 78 -17.63 -27.37 42.42
C VAL A 78 -18.28 -27.18 41.04
N LYS A 79 -19.60 -27.35 40.92
CA LYS A 79 -20.32 -27.14 39.65
C LYS A 79 -20.25 -25.69 39.14
N ALA A 80 -20.27 -24.70 40.03
CA ALA A 80 -20.10 -23.30 39.65
C ALA A 80 -18.64 -22.98 39.24
N PHE A 81 -17.66 -23.58 39.92
CA PHE A 81 -16.26 -23.44 39.54
C PHE A 81 -15.97 -24.05 38.18
N THR A 82 -16.50 -25.24 37.88
CA THR A 82 -16.26 -25.90 36.58
C THR A 82 -16.86 -25.14 35.41
N THR A 83 -18.07 -24.57 35.54
CA THR A 83 -18.69 -23.78 34.47
C THR A 83 -17.98 -22.44 34.26
N PHE A 84 -17.51 -21.80 35.33
CA PHE A 84 -16.70 -20.59 35.25
C PHE A 84 -15.35 -20.84 34.57
N THR A 85 -14.64 -21.92 34.95
CA THR A 85 -13.38 -22.29 34.30
C THR A 85 -13.60 -22.73 32.85
N ALA A 86 -14.67 -23.47 32.54
CA ALA A 86 -14.96 -23.92 31.17
C ALA A 86 -15.27 -22.75 30.22
N SER A 87 -16.08 -21.79 30.65
CA SER A 87 -16.37 -20.59 29.86
C SER A 87 -15.18 -19.63 29.78
N GLY A 88 -14.44 -19.45 30.89
CA GLY A 88 -13.22 -18.64 30.92
C GLY A 88 -12.13 -19.18 29.99
N THR A 89 -11.89 -20.49 30.00
CA THR A 89 -10.92 -21.13 29.11
C THR A 89 -11.34 -21.02 27.65
N LEU A 90 -12.63 -21.14 27.33
CA LEU A 90 -13.13 -20.95 25.96
C LEU A 90 -12.85 -19.53 25.46
N VAL A 91 -13.15 -18.51 26.27
CA VAL A 91 -12.94 -17.10 25.90
C VAL A 91 -11.45 -16.79 25.76
N ILE A 92 -10.62 -17.23 26.71
CA ILE A 92 -9.16 -17.04 26.64
C ILE A 92 -8.58 -17.77 25.42
N GLY A 93 -9.04 -19.00 25.13
CA GLY A 93 -8.61 -19.75 23.96
C GLY A 93 -8.96 -19.05 22.65
N ALA A 94 -10.20 -18.56 22.53
CA ALA A 94 -10.65 -17.81 21.35
C ALA A 94 -9.87 -16.48 21.17
N ALA A 95 -9.63 -15.76 22.27
CA ALA A 95 -8.84 -14.53 22.26
C ALA A 95 -7.35 -14.78 21.94
N GLY A 96 -6.76 -15.85 22.47
CA GLY A 96 -5.39 -16.23 22.16
C GLY A 96 -5.19 -16.53 20.69
N LEU A 97 -6.10 -17.31 20.09
CA LEU A 97 -6.04 -17.63 18.66
C LEU A 97 -6.21 -16.38 17.78
N SER A 98 -7.14 -15.48 18.12
CA SER A 98 -7.34 -14.25 17.35
C SER A 98 -6.12 -13.34 17.41
N VAL A 99 -5.46 -13.21 18.57
CA VAL A 99 -4.22 -12.45 18.72
C VAL A 99 -3.09 -13.04 17.87
N VAL A 100 -2.94 -14.36 17.82
CA VAL A 100 -1.91 -15.01 16.98
C VAL A 100 -2.15 -14.72 15.50
N VAL A 101 -3.39 -14.84 15.02
CA VAL A 101 -3.72 -14.55 13.61
C VAL A 101 -3.47 -13.08 13.28
N ILE A 102 -3.91 -12.17 14.16
CA ILE A 102 -3.66 -10.72 13.99
C ILE A 102 -2.16 -10.44 13.97
N TYR A 103 -1.37 -11.06 14.86
CA TYR A 103 0.08 -10.92 14.88
C TYR A 103 0.73 -11.36 13.57
N LEU A 104 0.34 -12.52 13.04
CA LEU A 104 0.87 -13.01 11.76
C LEU A 104 0.53 -12.04 10.62
N ILE A 105 -0.72 -11.57 10.53
CA ILE A 105 -1.14 -10.61 9.49
C ILE A 105 -0.37 -9.29 9.62
N LEU A 106 -0.21 -8.76 10.83
CA LEU A 106 0.54 -7.53 11.08
C LEU A 106 2.02 -7.70 10.71
N SER A 107 2.62 -8.84 11.04
CA SER A 107 4.03 -9.12 10.73
C SER A 107 4.30 -9.21 9.22
N GLU A 108 3.36 -9.78 8.46
CA GLU A 108 3.45 -9.84 6.99
C GLU A 108 3.21 -8.46 6.36
N LEU A 109 2.21 -7.72 6.84
CA LEU A 109 1.83 -6.43 6.27
C LEU A 109 2.86 -5.32 6.54
N PHE A 110 3.45 -5.31 7.73
CA PHE A 110 4.44 -4.31 8.15
C PHE A 110 5.88 -4.80 7.99
N SER A 111 6.09 -5.82 7.15
CA SER A 111 7.44 -6.20 6.78
C SER A 111 8.13 -5.04 6.03
N PRO A 112 9.35 -4.67 6.43
CA PRO A 112 10.15 -3.54 5.91
C PRO A 112 10.63 -3.74 4.47
N SER A 113 10.44 -4.96 3.97
CA SER A 113 10.74 -5.37 2.60
C SER A 113 9.51 -5.25 1.70
N GLY A 114 8.46 -4.57 2.16
CA GLY A 114 7.23 -4.34 1.42
C GLY A 114 7.42 -3.43 0.20
N ASP A 115 6.64 -3.71 -0.84
CA ASP A 115 6.67 -3.01 -2.14
C ASP A 115 6.48 -1.49 -2.02
N THR A 116 5.58 -1.06 -1.13
CA THR A 116 5.28 0.37 -0.91
C THR A 116 6.46 1.12 -0.32
N GLN A 117 7.24 0.49 0.57
CA GLN A 117 8.43 1.10 1.15
C GLN A 117 9.56 1.23 0.13
N ILE A 118 9.79 0.17 -0.66
CA ILE A 118 10.76 0.20 -1.77
C ILE A 118 10.39 1.32 -2.74
N PHE A 119 9.10 1.47 -3.05
CA PHE A 119 8.60 2.50 -3.98
C PHE A 119 8.80 3.91 -3.42
N ASN A 120 8.31 4.18 -2.21
CA ASN A 120 8.41 5.50 -1.59
C ASN A 120 9.88 5.94 -1.43
N ARG A 121 10.75 5.02 -0.99
CA ARG A 121 12.18 5.30 -0.85
C ARG A 121 12.82 5.61 -2.21
N SER A 122 12.46 4.87 -3.25
CA SER A 122 12.97 5.10 -4.61
C SER A 122 12.50 6.45 -5.17
N VAL A 123 11.22 6.80 -4.99
CA VAL A 123 10.68 8.09 -5.41
C VAL A 123 11.41 9.23 -4.69
N SER A 124 11.62 9.12 -3.37
CA SER A 124 12.38 10.12 -2.62
C SER A 124 13.83 10.24 -3.07
N LEU A 125 14.47 9.18 -3.59
CA LEU A 125 15.81 9.27 -4.17
C LEU A 125 15.80 10.06 -5.48
N ILE A 126 14.83 9.78 -6.36
CA ILE A 126 14.66 10.49 -7.64
C ILE A 126 14.33 11.97 -7.44
N GLU A 127 13.46 12.27 -6.47
CA GLU A 127 13.06 13.65 -6.17
C GLU A 127 14.22 14.51 -5.63
N LYS A 128 15.20 13.88 -4.98
CA LYS A 128 16.38 14.55 -4.43
C LYS A 128 17.50 14.74 -5.45
N ASP A 129 17.59 13.88 -6.46
CA ASP A 129 18.66 13.91 -7.46
C ASP A 129 18.43 14.99 -8.52
N GLU A 130 19.35 15.94 -8.64
CA GLU A 130 19.26 17.08 -9.55
C GLU A 130 19.34 16.65 -11.03
N ILE A 131 20.14 15.62 -11.33
CA ILE A 131 20.29 15.13 -12.71
C ILE A 131 18.99 14.48 -13.18
N ALA A 132 18.37 13.66 -12.34
CA ALA A 132 17.07 13.05 -12.66
C ALA A 132 15.98 14.11 -12.91
N ARG A 133 15.98 15.20 -12.14
CA ARG A 133 15.04 16.32 -12.33
C ARG A 133 15.31 17.10 -13.62
N ALA A 134 16.58 17.32 -13.96
CA ALA A 134 16.96 17.94 -15.22
C ALA A 134 16.51 17.10 -16.43
N LEU A 135 16.70 15.77 -16.39
CA LEU A 135 16.24 14.84 -17.44
C LEU A 135 14.72 14.85 -17.60
N LEU A 136 13.98 14.95 -16.50
CA LEU A 136 12.52 15.07 -16.49
C LEU A 136 12.03 16.49 -16.83
N GLN A 137 12.93 17.44 -17.06
CA GLN A 137 12.65 18.84 -17.37
C GLN A 137 11.73 19.52 -16.34
N CYS A 138 11.96 19.22 -15.06
CA CYS A 138 11.26 19.86 -13.95
C CYS A 138 11.49 21.36 -13.97
N ASN A 139 10.44 22.14 -13.70
CA ASN A 139 10.57 23.58 -13.50
C ASN A 139 10.89 23.84 -12.03
N ASP A 140 12.17 23.73 -11.66
CA ASP A 140 12.64 24.04 -10.31
C ASP A 140 13.08 25.51 -10.24
N THR A 141 12.51 26.24 -9.30
CA THR A 141 12.91 27.61 -8.94
C THR A 141 13.62 27.55 -7.59
N GLU A 142 14.46 28.54 -7.28
CA GLU A 142 15.18 28.64 -5.99
C GLU A 142 14.23 28.48 -4.78
N ASP A 143 13.01 28.99 -4.88
CA ASP A 143 12.00 28.94 -3.80
C ASP A 143 11.08 27.70 -3.84
N SER A 144 10.98 26.98 -4.96
CA SER A 144 10.01 25.88 -5.08
C SER A 144 10.44 24.79 -6.06
N LYS A 145 10.30 23.54 -5.62
CA LYS A 145 10.53 22.35 -6.45
C LYS A 145 9.22 21.80 -7.01
N GLU A 146 9.23 21.41 -8.28
CA GLU A 146 8.07 20.77 -8.89
C GLU A 146 7.79 19.41 -8.23
N ARG A 147 6.54 19.18 -7.81
CA ARG A 147 6.14 17.88 -7.24
C ARG A 147 5.99 16.84 -8.34
N LEU A 148 6.79 15.79 -8.28
CA LEU A 148 6.70 14.64 -9.19
C LEU A 148 5.51 13.76 -8.83
N LYS A 149 4.91 13.16 -9.84
CA LYS A 149 3.90 12.11 -9.68
C LYS A 149 4.54 10.76 -9.98
N ALA A 150 4.26 9.76 -9.17
CA ALA A 150 4.73 8.40 -9.40
C ALA A 150 3.57 7.40 -9.29
N TYR A 151 3.58 6.39 -10.14
CA TYR A 151 2.56 5.34 -10.17
C TYR A 151 3.13 4.03 -10.73
N GLY A 152 2.53 2.91 -10.32
CA GLY A 152 2.96 1.57 -10.77
C GLY A 152 2.85 1.34 -12.28
N GLU A 153 3.51 0.31 -12.76
CA GLU A 153 3.35 -0.18 -14.13
C GLU A 153 2.04 -0.99 -14.27
N ILE A 154 1.45 -0.95 -15.47
CA ILE A 154 0.26 -1.76 -15.77
C ILE A 154 0.76 -3.15 -16.18
N PHE A 155 0.56 -4.15 -15.32
CA PHE A 155 0.97 -5.53 -15.60
C PHE A 155 -0.03 -6.31 -16.45
N THR A 156 -1.31 -5.93 -16.41
CA THR A 156 -2.37 -6.59 -17.16
C THR A 156 -2.52 -5.97 -18.55
N SER A 157 -2.78 -6.79 -19.56
CA SER A 157 -3.16 -6.32 -20.91
C SER A 157 -4.54 -5.63 -20.93
N ASP A 158 -5.24 -5.61 -19.80
CA ASP A 158 -6.53 -4.95 -19.66
C ASP A 158 -6.38 -3.42 -19.72
N LYS A 159 -6.71 -2.88 -20.89
CA LYS A 159 -6.63 -1.45 -21.21
C LYS A 159 -7.60 -0.59 -20.40
N TRP A 160 -8.55 -1.19 -19.67
CA TRP A 160 -9.54 -0.46 -18.87
C TRP A 160 -9.23 -0.39 -17.38
N THR A 161 -8.10 -0.92 -16.93
CA THR A 161 -7.73 -0.80 -15.52
C THR A 161 -7.16 0.61 -15.23
N ARG A 162 -7.92 1.43 -14.49
CA ARG A 162 -7.49 2.77 -14.03
C ARG A 162 -6.49 2.73 -12.87
N ASN A 163 -6.57 1.69 -12.04
CA ASN A 163 -5.74 1.53 -10.86
C ASN A 163 -4.39 0.91 -11.25
N ARG A 164 -3.28 1.53 -10.83
CA ARG A 164 -1.93 1.05 -11.14
C ARG A 164 -1.29 0.55 -9.84
N PRO A 165 -1.41 -0.74 -9.51
CA PRO A 165 -0.87 -1.26 -8.26
C PRO A 165 0.67 -1.21 -8.28
N ILE A 166 1.24 -0.90 -7.13
CA ILE A 166 2.70 -0.92 -6.91
C ILE A 166 3.03 -2.32 -6.45
N VAL A 167 3.68 -3.09 -7.32
CA VAL A 167 4.02 -4.49 -7.05
C VAL A 167 5.45 -4.75 -7.52
N SER A 168 6.21 -5.49 -6.71
CA SER A 168 7.51 -6.03 -7.11
C SER A 168 7.42 -7.52 -7.43
N THR A 169 8.31 -7.99 -8.30
CA THR A 169 8.50 -9.43 -8.55
C THR A 169 9.66 -9.92 -7.69
N LYS A 170 9.39 -10.90 -6.83
CA LYS A 170 10.40 -11.55 -5.99
C LYS A 170 11.05 -12.73 -6.72
N LYS A 171 12.38 -12.78 -6.75
CA LYS A 171 13.15 -13.94 -7.23
C LYS A 171 14.20 -14.32 -6.20
N ILE A 172 14.41 -15.61 -5.98
CA ILE A 172 15.43 -16.09 -5.05
C ILE A 172 16.73 -16.31 -5.82
N ASP A 173 17.82 -15.72 -5.35
CA ASP A 173 19.15 -15.90 -5.92
C ASP A 173 19.74 -17.27 -5.57
N LYS A 174 20.85 -17.64 -6.21
CA LYS A 174 21.64 -18.82 -5.88
C LYS A 174 22.12 -18.81 -4.42
N ASN A 175 22.34 -17.62 -3.88
CA ASN A 175 22.73 -17.39 -2.48
C ASN A 175 21.55 -17.46 -1.49
N GLY A 176 20.34 -17.80 -1.96
CA GLY A 176 19.14 -17.88 -1.11
C GLY A 176 18.52 -16.53 -0.75
N LYS A 177 19.07 -15.41 -1.24
CA LYS A 177 18.57 -14.06 -0.95
C LYS A 177 17.44 -13.67 -1.88
N ALA A 178 16.44 -12.98 -1.37
CA ALA A 178 15.38 -12.42 -2.18
C ALA A 178 15.84 -11.17 -2.96
N HIS A 179 15.61 -11.19 -4.27
CA HIS A 179 15.72 -10.07 -5.17
C HIS A 179 14.34 -9.55 -5.52
N TYR A 180 14.16 -8.25 -5.41
CA TYR A 180 12.94 -7.52 -5.69
C TYR A 180 13.14 -6.71 -6.96
N PHE A 181 12.36 -7.02 -8.00
CA PHE A 181 12.34 -6.28 -9.25
C PHE A 181 11.07 -5.45 -9.31
N MET A 182 11.20 -4.14 -9.39
CA MET A 182 10.07 -3.24 -9.44
C MET A 182 10.22 -2.25 -10.58
N ARG A 183 9.08 -1.94 -11.22
CA ARG A 183 8.98 -0.98 -12.31
C ARG A 183 7.84 -0.04 -12.05
N PHE A 184 8.10 1.25 -12.18
CA PHE A 184 7.08 2.26 -12.03
C PHE A 184 7.42 3.49 -12.88
N HIS A 185 6.43 4.32 -13.12
CA HIS A 185 6.60 5.54 -13.90
C HIS A 185 6.69 6.74 -12.98
N VAL A 186 7.50 7.71 -13.39
CA VAL A 186 7.58 9.04 -12.80
C VAL A 186 7.20 10.06 -13.85
N GLU A 187 6.37 11.01 -13.47
CA GLU A 187 5.80 12.02 -14.35
C GLU A 187 6.04 13.40 -13.78
N SER A 188 6.70 14.24 -14.57
CA SER A 188 6.69 15.70 -14.42
C SER A 188 5.57 16.29 -15.30
N ARG A 189 5.39 17.60 -15.27
CA ARG A 189 4.44 18.28 -16.17
C ARG A 189 4.78 18.13 -17.66
N LYS A 190 6.05 17.89 -18.00
CA LYS A 190 6.54 17.86 -19.39
C LYS A 190 6.88 16.45 -19.88
N LYS A 191 7.61 15.68 -19.08
CA LYS A 191 8.13 14.37 -19.45
C LYS A 191 7.69 13.28 -18.48
N ARG A 192 7.72 12.06 -18.99
CA ARG A 192 7.51 10.83 -18.21
C ARG A 192 8.75 9.97 -18.35
N GLY A 193 9.15 9.35 -17.25
CA GLY A 193 10.22 8.38 -17.19
C GLY A 193 9.73 7.05 -16.64
N LEU A 194 10.39 5.98 -17.05
CA LEU A 194 10.23 4.64 -16.50
C LEU A 194 11.41 4.36 -15.59
N VAL A 195 11.12 3.93 -14.36
CA VAL A 195 12.12 3.59 -13.35
C VAL A 195 12.15 2.09 -13.21
N HIS A 196 13.36 1.53 -13.22
CA HIS A 196 13.61 0.13 -12.93
C HIS A 196 14.49 0.01 -11.71
N ILE A 197 14.06 -0.84 -10.78
CA ILE A 197 14.74 -1.08 -9.51
C ILE A 197 15.00 -2.57 -9.36
N GLU A 198 16.21 -2.85 -8.91
CA GLU A 198 16.66 -4.12 -8.37
C GLU A 198 17.11 -3.87 -6.93
N ALA A 199 16.37 -4.43 -5.99
CA ALA A 199 16.73 -4.42 -4.58
C ALA A 199 16.98 -5.85 -4.10
N VAL A 200 17.88 -6.03 -3.13
CA VAL A 200 18.22 -7.33 -2.57
C VAL A 200 18.07 -7.27 -1.07
N GLU A 201 17.53 -8.34 -0.49
CA GLU A 201 17.47 -8.49 0.96
C GLU A 201 18.87 -8.39 1.58
N SER A 202 18.97 -7.54 2.61
CA SER A 202 20.22 -7.28 3.33
C SER A 202 20.26 -8.14 4.59
N ASP A 203 21.44 -8.67 4.93
CA ASP A 203 21.61 -9.40 6.20
C ASP A 203 21.79 -8.42 7.38
N LYS A 204 22.23 -7.19 7.08
CA LYS A 204 22.58 -6.17 8.07
C LYS A 204 21.44 -5.20 8.33
N ASN A 205 20.76 -4.80 7.25
CA ASN A 205 19.68 -3.82 7.30
C ASN A 205 18.35 -4.55 7.23
N TYR A 206 17.39 -4.09 8.03
CA TYR A 206 16.01 -4.59 7.96
C TYR A 206 15.34 -4.23 6.61
N GLN A 207 15.81 -3.16 5.97
CA GLN A 207 15.34 -2.75 4.64
C GLN A 207 16.19 -3.41 3.54
N PRO A 208 15.59 -3.76 2.39
CA PRO A 208 16.36 -4.28 1.26
C PRO A 208 17.31 -3.19 0.75
N ASP A 209 18.51 -3.58 0.32
CA ASP A 209 19.51 -2.68 -0.25
C ASP A 209 19.31 -2.55 -1.76
N PHE A 210 19.41 -1.34 -2.30
CA PHE A 210 19.31 -1.13 -3.75
C PHE A 210 20.61 -1.55 -4.43
N LYS A 211 20.57 -2.54 -5.33
CA LYS A 211 21.73 -2.97 -6.12
C LYS A 211 21.85 -2.22 -7.44
N SER A 212 20.72 -1.98 -8.10
CA SER A 212 20.67 -1.28 -9.38
C SER A 212 19.40 -0.46 -9.46
N MET A 213 19.53 0.79 -9.86
CA MET A 213 18.40 1.68 -10.04
C MET A 213 18.70 2.64 -11.18
N TYR A 214 17.82 2.68 -12.17
CA TYR A 214 17.96 3.58 -13.31
C TYR A 214 16.62 4.17 -13.74
N LEU A 215 16.73 5.34 -14.36
CA LEU A 215 15.65 6.12 -14.93
C LEU A 215 15.84 6.17 -16.45
N ASP A 216 14.78 5.80 -17.17
CA ASP A 216 14.71 5.83 -18.62
C ASP A 216 13.70 6.91 -19.03
N VAL A 217 14.16 7.98 -19.67
CA VAL A 217 13.33 9.10 -20.11
C VAL A 217 13.34 9.14 -21.64
N ALA A 218 12.16 9.27 -22.25
CA ALA A 218 12.07 9.33 -23.70
C ALA A 218 12.92 10.47 -24.28
N GLY A 219 13.82 10.10 -25.20
CA GLY A 219 14.73 11.02 -25.88
C GLY A 219 16.05 11.30 -25.16
N GLU A 220 16.22 10.80 -23.93
CA GLU A 220 17.48 10.92 -23.18
C GLU A 220 18.18 9.57 -23.06
N GLN A 221 19.46 9.58 -22.74
CA GLN A 221 20.16 8.34 -22.39
C GLN A 221 19.71 7.84 -21.02
N ARG A 222 19.69 6.50 -20.85
CA ARG A 222 19.40 5.86 -19.57
C ARG A 222 20.34 6.38 -18.49
N TYR A 223 19.77 6.89 -17.41
CA TYR A 223 20.51 7.46 -16.31
C TYR A 223 20.47 6.53 -15.09
N TYR A 224 21.64 6.15 -14.60
CA TYR A 224 21.79 5.26 -13.44
C TYR A 224 21.98 6.08 -12.17
N LEU A 225 20.99 6.02 -11.28
CA LEU A 225 21.13 6.58 -9.92
C LEU A 225 22.05 5.69 -9.09
N ILE A 226 21.85 4.37 -9.21
CA ILE A 226 22.66 3.35 -8.56
C ILE A 226 23.15 2.41 -9.63
N LYS A 227 24.46 2.43 -9.88
CA LYS A 227 25.09 1.56 -10.86
C LYS A 227 25.16 0.13 -10.32
N PRO A 228 24.82 -0.89 -11.13
CA PRO A 228 25.00 -2.27 -10.72
C PRO A 228 26.48 -2.54 -10.47
N GLN A 229 26.78 -3.27 -9.40
CA GLN A 229 28.11 -3.81 -9.16
C GLN A 229 28.33 -4.97 -10.12
N LEU A 230 28.82 -4.66 -11.33
CA LEU A 230 29.23 -5.67 -12.29
C LEU A 230 30.49 -6.34 -11.75
N GLY A 231 30.44 -7.65 -11.51
CA GLY A 231 31.66 -8.42 -11.27
C GLY A 231 32.62 -8.21 -12.43
N THR A 232 33.91 -8.03 -12.14
CA THR A 232 34.94 -7.90 -13.18
C THR A 232 34.81 -9.05 -14.16
N VAL A 233 34.29 -8.77 -15.35
CA VAL A 233 34.16 -9.76 -16.42
C VAL A 233 35.57 -10.27 -16.68
N ALA A 234 35.84 -11.53 -16.31
CA ALA A 234 37.11 -12.15 -16.58
C ALA A 234 37.35 -12.02 -18.09
N LYS A 235 38.39 -11.25 -18.46
CA LYS A 235 38.74 -11.06 -19.87
C LYS A 235 38.88 -12.46 -20.48
N PRO A 236 38.14 -12.79 -21.56
CA PRO A 236 38.23 -14.11 -22.14
C PRO A 236 39.71 -14.37 -22.48
N LYS A 237 40.28 -15.41 -21.86
CA LYS A 237 41.60 -15.90 -22.23
C LYS A 237 41.44 -16.43 -23.65
N GLY A 238 42.04 -15.74 -24.62
CA GLY A 238 41.91 -16.13 -26.02
C GLY A 238 42.43 -17.54 -26.28
N PHE A 239 42.11 -18.09 -27.46
CA PHE A 239 42.54 -19.42 -27.87
C PHE A 239 44.06 -19.55 -27.70
N LEU A 240 44.50 -20.51 -26.87
CA LEU A 240 45.91 -20.75 -26.53
C LEU A 240 46.66 -19.55 -25.90
N GLY A 241 45.94 -18.61 -25.27
CA GLY A 241 46.55 -17.43 -24.63
C GLY A 241 46.76 -16.24 -25.58
N VAL A 242 46.38 -16.36 -26.86
CA VAL A 242 46.45 -15.25 -27.83
C VAL A 242 45.08 -14.59 -27.93
N ASN A 243 45.01 -13.29 -27.66
CA ASN A 243 43.77 -12.53 -27.69
C ASN A 243 43.52 -12.00 -29.11
N TRP A 244 42.63 -12.68 -29.85
CA TRP A 244 42.24 -12.33 -31.23
C TRP A 244 41.19 -11.22 -31.32
N GLY A 245 40.84 -10.57 -30.20
CA GLY A 245 39.88 -9.48 -30.17
C GLY A 245 40.47 -8.14 -30.66
N PRO A 246 39.65 -7.25 -31.24
CA PRO A 246 40.10 -5.92 -31.64
C PRO A 246 40.69 -5.16 -30.45
N LYS A 247 41.94 -4.69 -30.58
CA LYS A 247 42.58 -3.79 -29.61
C LYS A 247 41.73 -2.52 -29.54
N ARG A 248 41.08 -2.28 -28.40
CA ARG A 248 40.47 -0.98 -28.10
C ARG A 248 41.60 -0.03 -27.70
N ASN A 249 41.87 0.95 -28.55
CA ASN A 249 42.73 2.10 -28.24
C ASN A 249 42.10 2.98 -27.18
#